data_AF-A0A1I0EZH8-F1
#
_entry.id   AF-A0A1I0EZH8-F1
#
_cell.length_a   1.000
_cell.length_b   1.000
_cell.length_c   1.000
_cell.angle_alpha   90.00
_cell.angle_beta   90.00
_cell.angle_gamma   90.00
#
_symmetry.space_group_name_H-M   'P 1'
#
loop_
_entity.id
_entity.type
_entity.pdbx_description
1 polymer ?
#
loop_
_entity_poly.entity_id
_entity_poly.type
_entity_poly.pdbx_seq_one_letter_code
_entity_poly.pdbx_strand_id
1 'polypeptide(L)'
;MSVSTPLDASYDRLLKMLASRGLEWLRQHVEALPDPLPSQHPAIPHLSTAAWVGEILSGLRGCKSPLQVIVARRLSPEILSRIARRIAESETDPSSDLVQSVFAAQAVLADDPRYQLARQILTDETPDALSDRLAIEHPPAEELLRLAEEFVVAPMPSEALSQAYLERFTMVLMRLYGFGARRPQFSHPRVYGQVFANCLRYAEWARKEQSLIATVQLAFCLRLIDPDHDIAPMLAEVIPYQRPDGSFPARSAYSTECQELDDGVWATLMTVAALHMATYRRWNGAEAAPTSQPLHGCRDMAAAIVVSRGDNLRELPKPDRLRMAATLSCATGEDWFSLAGLAGQKIQARDILAIAPLMFGSFTAARHARSCLDLGAAWPALNHAEQPPHMQAALNWLRGSAVTLGAAADAAMIQTWDAAARSGDPAGFLACCAQAIACQSIQTTPAIRIAACRMMLRDLAAIEDATESLQDQSARLARMSLIAWVFEGDSTRARPI
;
A
#
# COMPACT_ATOMS: atom_id res chain seq x y z
N MET A 1 13.46 -15.71 35.43
CA MET A 1 13.80 -14.42 36.08
C MET A 1 15.30 -14.43 36.33
N SER A 2 16.10 -13.87 35.42
CA SER A 2 17.56 -13.75 35.61
C SER A 2 17.86 -12.48 36.39
N VAL A 3 18.62 -12.61 37.47
CA VAL A 3 19.14 -11.49 38.26
C VAL A 3 20.10 -10.70 37.37
N SER A 4 19.73 -9.48 36.94
CA SER A 4 20.63 -8.61 36.18
C SER A 4 21.74 -8.11 37.10
N THR A 5 22.99 -8.29 36.71
CA THR A 5 24.13 -7.81 37.47
C THR A 5 24.27 -6.28 37.36
N PRO A 6 24.94 -5.59 38.30
CA PRO A 6 25.14 -4.13 38.24
C PRO A 6 25.87 -3.63 36.98
N LEU A 7 26.66 -4.50 36.35
CA LEU A 7 27.34 -4.25 35.07
C LEU A 7 26.34 -4.19 33.91
N ASP A 8 25.31 -5.06 33.91
CA ASP A 8 24.23 -5.03 32.93
C ASP A 8 23.48 -3.70 32.97
N ALA A 9 23.19 -3.18 34.17
CA ALA A 9 22.47 -1.92 34.33
C ALA A 9 23.25 -0.69 33.83
N SER A 10 24.58 -0.70 33.97
CA SER A 10 25.44 0.40 33.51
C SER A 10 25.61 0.36 31.98
N TYR A 11 25.76 -0.85 31.43
CA TYR A 11 25.80 -1.06 29.99
C TYR A 11 24.47 -0.68 29.33
N ASP A 12 23.33 -1.11 29.88
CA ASP A 12 22.00 -0.73 29.41
C ASP A 12 21.78 0.79 29.40
N ARG A 13 22.26 1.50 30.44
CA ARG A 13 22.20 2.97 30.50
C ARG A 13 23.05 3.62 29.40
N LEU A 14 24.24 3.09 29.13
CA LEU A 14 25.09 3.55 28.04
C LEU A 14 24.38 3.34 26.70
N LEU A 15 23.83 2.15 26.41
CA LEU A 15 23.14 1.88 25.15
C LEU A 15 21.95 2.83 24.94
N LYS A 16 21.14 3.07 25.99
CA LYS A 16 20.02 4.02 25.95
C LYS A 16 20.48 5.45 25.69
N MET A 17 21.58 5.88 26.30
CA MET A 17 22.15 7.21 26.09
C MET A 17 22.61 7.40 24.64
N LEU A 18 23.34 6.44 24.10
CA LEU A 18 23.84 6.47 22.72
C LEU A 18 22.70 6.45 21.71
N ALA A 19 21.68 5.61 21.94
CA ALA A 19 20.48 5.56 21.12
C ALA A 19 19.73 6.90 21.15
N SER A 20 19.63 7.55 22.32
CA SER A 20 18.99 8.85 22.47
C SER A 20 19.72 9.95 21.70
N ARG A 21 21.07 9.94 21.70
CA ARG A 21 21.87 10.88 20.90
C ARG A 21 21.65 10.68 19.39
N GLY A 22 21.59 9.43 18.92
CA GLY A 22 21.27 9.14 17.52
C GLY A 22 19.86 9.58 17.12
N LEU A 23 18.87 9.40 18.01
CA LEU A 23 17.51 9.89 17.80
C LEU A 23 17.41 11.41 17.79
N GLU A 24 18.19 12.08 18.62
CA GLU A 24 18.27 13.54 18.66
C GLU A 24 18.90 14.10 17.36
N TRP A 25 19.96 13.46 16.86
CA TRP A 25 20.55 13.79 15.56
C TRP A 25 19.51 13.66 14.43
N LEU A 26 18.75 12.55 14.41
CA LEU A 26 17.66 12.33 13.45
C LEU A 26 16.59 13.41 13.57
N ARG A 27 16.17 13.74 14.79
CA ARG A 27 15.16 14.78 15.05
C ARG A 27 15.58 16.12 14.46
N GLN A 28 16.82 16.56 14.71
CA GLN A 28 17.33 17.83 14.22
C GLN A 28 17.32 17.89 12.69
N HIS A 29 17.75 16.83 12.02
CA HIS A 29 17.76 16.79 10.55
C HIS A 29 16.34 16.74 9.95
N VAL A 30 15.43 15.96 10.53
CA VAL A 30 14.04 15.91 10.08
C VAL A 30 13.35 17.26 10.26
N GLU A 31 13.57 17.94 11.39
CA GLU A 31 12.99 19.25 11.67
C GLU A 31 13.55 20.35 10.75
N ALA A 32 14.83 20.24 10.35
CA ALA A 32 15.47 21.16 9.41
C ALA A 32 14.95 21.04 7.97
N LEU A 33 14.26 19.95 7.62
CA LEU A 33 13.66 19.80 6.29
C LEU A 33 12.54 20.82 6.04
N PRO A 34 12.32 21.22 4.77
CA PRO A 34 11.23 22.12 4.39
C PRO A 34 9.85 21.65 4.86
N ASP A 35 8.98 22.61 5.17
CA ASP A 35 7.59 22.39 5.54
C ASP A 35 6.69 23.36 4.74
N PRO A 36 5.92 22.89 3.74
CA PRO A 36 5.73 21.49 3.35
C PRO A 36 6.92 20.89 2.57
N LEU A 37 7.17 19.59 2.73
CA LEU A 37 8.20 18.87 2.00
C LEU A 37 7.75 18.56 0.55
N PRO A 38 8.53 18.91 -0.49
CA PRO A 38 8.21 18.55 -1.87
C PRO A 38 8.19 17.02 -2.07
N SER A 39 7.25 16.48 -2.86
CA SER A 39 7.10 15.03 -3.08
C SER A 39 8.23 14.38 -3.89
N GLN A 40 9.20 15.16 -4.37
CA GLN A 40 10.40 14.71 -5.09
C GLN A 40 11.68 15.02 -4.29
N HIS A 41 11.56 15.45 -3.04
CA HIS A 41 12.70 15.80 -2.22
C HIS A 41 13.59 14.56 -1.96
N PRO A 42 14.93 14.67 -2.08
CA PRO A 42 15.85 13.53 -1.91
C PRO A 42 15.79 12.90 -0.51
N ALA A 43 15.35 13.64 0.50
CA ALA A 43 15.15 13.09 1.86
C ALA A 43 13.96 12.13 2.01
N ILE A 44 13.04 12.03 1.04
CA ILE A 44 11.84 11.18 1.18
C ILE A 44 12.18 9.71 1.45
N PRO A 45 13.08 9.04 0.69
CA PRO A 45 13.46 7.66 0.98
C PRO A 45 14.04 7.50 2.38
N HIS A 46 14.85 8.46 2.84
CA HIS A 46 15.44 8.46 4.18
C HIS A 46 14.39 8.60 5.30
N LEU A 47 13.43 9.51 5.12
CA LEU A 47 12.29 9.64 6.02
C LEU A 47 11.43 8.37 6.04
N SER A 48 11.25 7.75 4.88
CA SER A 48 10.51 6.50 4.75
C SER A 48 11.16 5.38 5.56
N THR A 49 12.47 5.23 5.43
CA THR A 49 13.25 4.31 6.26
C THR A 49 13.13 4.64 7.76
N ALA A 50 13.16 5.92 8.14
CA ALA A 50 13.02 6.36 9.52
C ALA A 50 11.62 6.08 10.10
N ALA A 51 10.54 6.28 9.33
CA ALA A 51 9.17 5.96 9.74
C ALA A 51 9.03 4.46 10.04
N TRP A 52 9.59 3.63 9.17
CA TRP A 52 9.62 2.18 9.34
C TRP A 52 10.41 1.76 10.58
N VAL A 53 11.67 2.22 10.74
CA VAL A 53 12.48 1.92 11.94
C VAL A 53 11.78 2.42 13.20
N GLY A 54 11.03 3.51 13.10
CA GLY A 54 10.20 4.03 14.17
C GLY A 54 9.20 3.01 14.74
N GLU A 55 8.65 2.09 13.93
CA GLU A 55 7.79 1.01 14.43
C GLU A 55 8.57 0.05 15.32
N ILE A 56 9.78 -0.33 14.91
CA ILE A 56 10.68 -1.20 15.68
C ILE A 56 11.00 -0.57 17.04
N LEU A 57 11.27 0.75 17.04
CA LEU A 57 11.56 1.51 18.25
C LEU A 57 10.36 1.69 19.20
N SER A 58 9.14 1.40 18.75
CA SER A 58 7.98 1.29 19.66
C SER A 58 7.97 -0.01 20.46
N GLY A 59 8.87 -0.95 20.14
CA GLY A 59 8.79 -2.33 20.58
C GLY A 59 7.59 -3.06 19.97
N LEU A 60 7.10 -2.61 18.81
CA LEU A 60 5.95 -3.16 18.10
C LEU A 60 4.67 -3.22 18.97
N ARG A 61 4.51 -2.27 19.90
CA ARG A 61 3.40 -2.25 20.87
C ARG A 61 2.12 -1.59 20.34
N GLY A 62 2.11 -1.18 19.07
CA GLY A 62 1.03 -0.38 18.46
C GLY A 62 0.99 1.09 18.91
N CYS A 63 1.89 1.51 19.81
CA CYS A 63 2.02 2.91 20.23
C CYS A 63 3.10 3.61 19.40
N LYS A 64 2.85 4.83 18.93
CA LYS A 64 3.83 5.55 18.10
C LYS A 64 5.11 5.86 18.87
N SER A 65 6.28 5.53 18.31
CA SER A 65 7.56 5.96 18.88
C SER A 65 7.82 7.45 18.62
N PRO A 66 8.70 8.11 19.40
CA PRO A 66 9.06 9.51 19.15
C PRO A 66 9.53 9.76 17.71
N LEU A 67 10.29 8.82 17.13
CA LEU A 67 10.75 8.92 15.74
C LEU A 67 9.59 8.93 14.75
N GLN A 68 8.57 8.09 14.94
CA GLN A 68 7.38 8.11 14.08
C GLN A 68 6.62 9.42 14.17
N VAL A 69 6.50 9.99 15.37
CA VAL A 69 5.84 11.28 15.58
C VAL A 69 6.60 12.39 14.86
N ILE A 70 7.93 12.39 14.94
CA ILE A 70 8.78 13.39 14.28
C ILE A 70 8.69 13.26 12.75
N VAL A 71 8.84 12.04 12.23
CA VAL A 71 8.81 11.77 10.79
C VAL A 71 7.44 12.06 10.19
N ALA A 72 6.34 11.74 10.88
CA ALA A 72 4.99 12.02 10.41
C ALA A 72 4.69 13.52 10.24
N ARG A 73 5.48 14.42 10.84
CA ARG A 73 5.38 15.87 10.59
C ARG A 73 5.90 16.28 9.21
N ARG A 74 6.78 15.46 8.61
CA ARG A 74 7.38 15.72 7.28
C ARG A 74 6.86 14.78 6.21
N LEU A 75 6.53 13.53 6.56
CA LEU A 75 5.77 12.60 5.72
C LEU A 75 4.28 12.71 6.01
N SER A 76 3.68 13.84 5.59
CA SER A 76 2.26 14.08 5.78
C SER A 76 1.40 13.20 4.85
N PRO A 77 0.11 12.96 5.19
CA PRO A 77 -0.83 12.27 4.30
C PRO A 77 -0.86 12.85 2.89
N GLU A 78 -0.73 14.17 2.72
CA GLU A 78 -0.73 14.85 1.43
C GLU A 78 0.49 14.48 0.58
N ILE A 79 1.68 14.40 1.19
CA ILE A 79 2.91 14.01 0.48
C ILE A 79 2.83 12.56 0.04
N LEU A 80 2.37 11.69 0.93
CA LEU A 80 2.18 10.27 0.63
C LEU A 80 1.12 10.06 -0.46
N SER A 81 0.05 10.86 -0.47
CA SER A 81 -0.94 10.88 -1.56
C SER A 81 -0.31 11.28 -2.90
N ARG A 82 0.58 12.29 -2.90
CA ARG A 82 1.34 12.66 -4.11
C ARG A 82 2.29 11.56 -4.56
N ILE A 83 2.90 10.81 -3.64
CA ILE A 83 3.74 9.64 -3.97
C ILE A 83 2.89 8.52 -4.58
N ALA A 84 1.73 8.21 -4.00
CA ALA A 84 0.78 7.25 -4.57
C ALA A 84 0.35 7.64 -5.99
N ARG A 85 0.09 8.94 -6.22
CA ARG A 85 -0.19 9.47 -7.56
C ARG A 85 0.98 9.28 -8.52
N ARG A 86 2.22 9.57 -8.09
CA ARG A 86 3.43 9.34 -8.92
C ARG A 86 3.58 7.88 -9.34
N ILE A 87 3.24 6.94 -8.47
CA ILE A 87 3.26 5.50 -8.80
C ILE A 87 2.21 5.16 -9.86
N ALA A 88 1.02 5.76 -9.77
CA ALA A 88 -0.01 5.59 -10.78
C ALA A 88 0.36 6.18 -12.16
N GLU A 89 1.18 7.22 -12.15
CA GLU A 89 1.65 7.94 -13.34
C GLU A 89 2.93 7.33 -13.93
N SER A 90 3.74 6.60 -13.15
CA SER A 90 4.94 5.93 -13.64
C SER A 90 4.58 4.83 -14.63
N GLU A 91 5.03 4.96 -15.87
CA GLU A 91 4.92 3.92 -16.91
C GLU A 91 6.15 2.98 -16.93
N THR A 92 7.18 3.33 -16.15
CA THR A 92 8.44 2.57 -16.00
C THR A 92 8.53 1.91 -14.64
N ASP A 93 9.41 0.89 -14.53
CA ASP A 93 9.70 0.20 -13.28
C ASP A 93 9.87 1.19 -12.13
N PRO A 94 9.13 1.03 -11.02
CA PRO A 94 9.20 1.91 -9.88
C PRO A 94 10.61 1.80 -9.27
N SER A 95 11.32 2.93 -9.20
CA SER A 95 12.60 2.99 -8.49
C SER A 95 12.45 2.46 -7.06
N SER A 96 13.47 1.77 -6.52
CA SER A 96 13.44 1.23 -5.15
C SER A 96 13.05 2.29 -4.09
N ASP A 97 13.41 3.55 -4.31
CA ASP A 97 13.02 4.70 -3.48
C ASP A 97 11.50 4.88 -3.33
N LEU A 98 10.73 4.65 -4.40
CA LEU A 98 9.26 4.72 -4.39
C LEU A 98 8.67 3.54 -3.64
N VAL A 99 9.25 2.34 -3.82
CA VAL A 99 8.87 1.12 -3.08
C VAL A 99 9.05 1.32 -1.58
N GLN A 100 10.21 1.82 -1.14
CA GLN A 100 10.47 2.10 0.27
C GLN A 100 9.52 3.17 0.83
N SER A 101 9.15 4.15 0.01
CA SER A 101 8.22 5.20 0.40
C SER A 101 6.79 4.71 0.61
N VAL A 102 6.32 3.79 -0.24
CA VAL A 102 5.05 3.09 -0.01
C VAL A 102 5.16 2.27 1.26
N PHE A 103 6.17 1.43 1.41
CA PHE A 103 6.28 0.60 2.60
C PHE A 103 6.24 1.42 3.91
N ALA A 104 6.96 2.54 3.96
CA ALA A 104 6.95 3.43 5.12
C ALA A 104 5.60 4.11 5.38
N ALA A 105 4.84 4.39 4.33
CA ALA A 105 3.51 4.97 4.43
C ALA A 105 2.53 4.06 5.18
N GLN A 106 2.78 2.74 5.27
CA GLN A 106 1.95 1.81 6.06
C GLN A 106 1.74 2.30 7.49
N ALA A 107 2.78 2.82 8.14
CA ALA A 107 2.73 3.28 9.53
C ALA A 107 1.79 4.48 9.74
N VAL A 108 1.47 5.23 8.66
CA VAL A 108 0.73 6.49 8.69
C VAL A 108 -0.62 6.38 8.01
N LEU A 109 -0.70 5.60 6.92
CA LEU A 109 -1.80 5.56 5.96
C LEU A 109 -2.29 4.13 5.67
N ALA A 110 -2.11 3.18 6.59
CA ALA A 110 -2.57 1.79 6.39
C ALA A 110 -4.00 1.69 5.85
N ASP A 111 -4.89 2.59 6.30
CA ASP A 111 -6.32 2.63 5.94
C ASP A 111 -6.64 3.56 4.76
N ASP A 112 -5.67 4.32 4.22
CA ASP A 112 -5.91 5.21 3.08
C ASP A 112 -6.03 4.37 1.80
N PRO A 113 -7.13 4.49 1.04
CA PRO A 113 -7.36 3.66 -0.13
C PRO A 113 -6.37 3.98 -1.27
N ARG A 114 -5.87 5.22 -1.37
CA ARG A 114 -4.87 5.59 -2.40
C ARG A 114 -3.55 4.88 -2.16
N TYR A 115 -3.15 4.81 -0.91
CA TYR A 115 -1.97 4.08 -0.47
C TYR A 115 -2.11 2.58 -0.79
N GLN A 116 -3.24 1.99 -0.43
CA GLN A 116 -3.52 0.58 -0.69
C GLN A 116 -3.50 0.24 -2.19
N LEU A 117 -4.05 1.10 -3.06
CA LEU A 117 -3.96 0.93 -4.52
C LEU A 117 -2.53 1.07 -5.05
N ALA A 118 -1.77 2.07 -4.57
CA ALA A 118 -0.36 2.21 -4.97
C ALA A 118 0.46 0.98 -4.59
N ARG A 119 0.21 0.41 -3.40
CA ARG A 119 0.82 -0.84 -2.95
C ARG A 119 0.42 -2.03 -3.82
N GLN A 120 -0.83 -2.13 -4.24
CA GLN A 120 -1.30 -3.17 -5.17
C GLN A 120 -0.59 -3.09 -6.53
N ILE A 121 -0.45 -1.88 -7.10
CA ILE A 121 0.30 -1.65 -8.34
C ILE A 121 1.72 -2.21 -8.20
N LEU A 122 2.44 -1.82 -7.15
CA LEU A 122 3.81 -2.28 -6.95
C LEU A 122 3.89 -3.80 -6.73
N THR A 123 2.89 -4.40 -6.06
CA THR A 123 2.85 -5.86 -5.87
C THR A 123 2.76 -6.59 -7.21
N ASP A 124 1.87 -6.12 -8.08
CA ASP A 124 1.63 -6.72 -9.39
C ASP A 124 2.77 -6.45 -10.40
N GLU A 125 3.46 -5.31 -10.27
CA GLU A 125 4.66 -4.99 -11.07
C GLU A 125 5.86 -5.87 -10.70
N THR A 126 5.87 -6.45 -9.49
CA THR A 126 6.91 -7.34 -8.97
C THR A 126 8.31 -6.68 -8.98
N PRO A 127 8.68 -5.92 -7.93
CA PRO A 127 9.97 -5.26 -7.85
C PRO A 127 11.14 -6.24 -7.99
N ASP A 128 12.25 -5.83 -8.58
CA ASP A 128 13.42 -6.70 -8.76
C ASP A 128 14.00 -7.19 -7.43
N ALA A 129 14.07 -6.30 -6.44
CA ALA A 129 14.70 -6.61 -5.16
C ALA A 129 13.80 -7.51 -4.30
N LEU A 130 14.36 -8.64 -3.85
CA LEU A 130 13.66 -9.61 -3.01
C LEU A 130 13.15 -9.00 -1.69
N SER A 131 13.93 -8.09 -1.09
CA SER A 131 13.52 -7.33 0.10
C SER A 131 12.29 -6.47 -0.13
N ASP A 132 12.16 -5.90 -1.33
CA ASP A 132 11.11 -4.97 -1.71
C ASP A 132 9.81 -5.74 -1.97
N ARG A 133 9.90 -6.90 -2.65
CA ARG A 133 8.80 -7.86 -2.79
C ARG A 133 8.25 -8.31 -1.43
N LEU A 134 9.13 -8.71 -0.52
CA LEU A 134 8.76 -9.13 0.85
C LEU A 134 8.15 -7.99 1.68
N ALA A 135 8.48 -6.74 1.38
CA ALA A 135 7.95 -5.58 2.08
C ALA A 135 6.52 -5.24 1.65
N ILE A 136 6.23 -5.36 0.36
CA ILE A 136 4.95 -4.94 -0.23
C ILE A 136 3.91 -6.07 -0.16
N GLU A 137 4.31 -7.32 -0.31
CA GLU A 137 3.39 -8.46 -0.31
C GLU A 137 2.98 -8.86 1.12
N HIS A 138 1.67 -8.84 1.43
CA HIS A 138 1.18 -9.22 2.76
C HIS A 138 -0.16 -10.00 2.68
N PRO A 139 -0.21 -11.25 3.17
CA PRO A 139 0.94 -12.09 3.52
C PRO A 139 1.76 -12.43 2.25
N PRO A 140 3.10 -12.59 2.34
CA PRO A 140 3.90 -13.07 1.21
C PRO A 140 3.46 -14.45 0.74
N ALA A 141 3.38 -14.68 -0.57
CA ALA A 141 3.12 -15.99 -1.16
C ALA A 141 4.20 -17.01 -0.78
N GLU A 142 3.82 -18.28 -0.73
CA GLU A 142 4.70 -19.39 -0.39
C GLU A 142 5.96 -19.45 -1.28
N GLU A 143 5.80 -19.17 -2.58
CA GLU A 143 6.92 -19.15 -3.52
C GLU A 143 7.91 -18.01 -3.23
N LEU A 144 7.42 -16.84 -2.82
CA LEU A 144 8.29 -15.73 -2.42
C LEU A 144 9.06 -16.07 -1.14
N LEU A 145 8.40 -16.72 -0.18
CA LEU A 145 9.04 -17.19 1.04
C LEU A 145 10.12 -18.25 0.75
N ARG A 146 9.87 -19.16 -0.19
CA ARG A 146 10.85 -20.16 -0.64
C ARG A 146 12.08 -19.52 -1.28
N LEU A 147 11.90 -18.56 -2.19
CA LEU A 147 12.99 -17.80 -2.80
C LEU A 147 13.82 -17.03 -1.75
N ALA A 148 13.14 -16.42 -0.77
CA ALA A 148 13.79 -15.72 0.32
C ALA A 148 14.60 -16.65 1.23
N GLU A 149 14.06 -17.84 1.54
CA GLU A 149 14.77 -18.87 2.29
C GLU A 149 16.03 -19.34 1.55
N GLU A 150 15.90 -19.71 0.27
CA GLU A 150 17.03 -20.14 -0.57
C GLU A 150 18.15 -19.09 -0.59
N PHE A 151 17.78 -17.82 -0.71
CA PHE A 151 18.73 -16.70 -0.70
C PHE A 151 19.49 -16.56 0.64
N VAL A 152 18.80 -16.66 1.78
CA VAL A 152 19.46 -16.49 3.10
C VAL A 152 20.23 -17.74 3.56
N VAL A 153 19.88 -18.91 3.03
CA VAL A 153 20.60 -20.16 3.29
C VAL A 153 21.87 -20.27 2.44
N ALA A 154 21.82 -19.80 1.19
CA ALA A 154 22.95 -19.90 0.26
C ALA A 154 24.21 -19.21 0.81
N PRO A 155 25.28 -19.97 1.08
CA PRO A 155 26.51 -19.38 1.60
C PRO A 155 27.23 -18.58 0.52
N MET A 156 27.57 -17.33 0.81
CA MET A 156 28.41 -16.49 -0.05
C MET A 156 29.90 -16.70 0.32
N PRO A 157 30.78 -17.00 -0.65
CA PRO A 157 32.22 -17.05 -0.44
C PRO A 157 32.78 -15.70 0.02
N SER A 158 33.78 -15.71 0.89
CA SER A 158 34.36 -14.50 1.48
C SER A 158 34.93 -13.54 0.44
N GLU A 159 35.43 -14.06 -0.68
CA GLU A 159 36.01 -13.31 -1.80
C GLU A 159 34.94 -12.57 -2.62
N ALA A 160 33.69 -13.03 -2.56
CA ALA A 160 32.54 -12.43 -3.24
C ALA A 160 31.68 -11.57 -2.31
N LEU A 161 32.00 -11.53 -1.00
CA LEU A 161 31.31 -10.68 -0.05
C LEU A 161 31.56 -9.21 -0.35
N SER A 162 30.49 -8.43 -0.27
CA SER A 162 30.50 -6.98 -0.43
C SER A 162 29.49 -6.36 0.52
N GLN A 163 29.66 -5.08 0.82
CA GLN A 163 28.72 -4.33 1.66
C GLN A 163 27.30 -4.36 1.06
N ALA A 164 27.17 -4.20 -0.25
CA ALA A 164 25.88 -4.26 -0.95
C ALA A 164 25.22 -5.66 -0.90
N TYR A 165 26.00 -6.75 -0.86
CA TYR A 165 25.44 -8.08 -0.61
C TYR A 165 24.92 -8.20 0.82
N LEU A 166 25.69 -7.77 1.81
CA LEU A 166 25.28 -7.86 3.22
C LEU A 166 24.06 -7.01 3.54
N GLU A 167 23.96 -5.83 2.93
CA GLU A 167 22.76 -4.99 3.03
C GLU A 167 21.52 -5.71 2.49
N ARG A 168 21.62 -6.32 1.30
CA ARG A 168 20.52 -7.13 0.73
C ARG A 168 20.19 -8.35 1.60
N PHE A 169 21.21 -9.08 2.07
CA PHE A 169 21.08 -10.25 2.93
C PHE A 169 20.35 -9.91 4.23
N THR A 170 20.84 -8.91 4.94
CA THR A 170 20.26 -8.49 6.24
C THR A 170 18.87 -7.93 6.06
N MET A 171 18.60 -7.15 5.02
CA MET A 171 17.25 -6.63 4.74
C MET A 171 16.25 -7.77 4.47
N VAL A 172 16.58 -8.74 3.61
CA VAL A 172 15.71 -9.91 3.36
C VAL A 172 15.43 -10.66 4.65
N LEU A 173 16.47 -10.91 5.46
CA LEU A 173 16.33 -11.64 6.71
C LEU A 173 15.45 -10.87 7.72
N MET A 174 15.66 -9.57 7.87
CA MET A 174 14.84 -8.76 8.75
C MET A 174 13.37 -8.73 8.30
N ARG A 175 13.10 -8.66 6.98
CA ARG A 175 11.74 -8.71 6.40
C ARG A 175 11.04 -10.05 6.63
N LEU A 176 11.76 -11.17 6.53
CA LEU A 176 11.23 -12.51 6.85
C LEU A 176 10.72 -12.58 8.30
N TYR A 177 11.50 -12.04 9.24
CA TYR A 177 11.12 -11.94 10.65
C TYR A 177 10.10 -10.82 10.93
N GLY A 178 9.66 -10.06 9.92
CA GLY A 178 8.84 -8.87 10.14
C GLY A 178 9.47 -7.93 11.18
N PHE A 179 10.80 -7.82 11.15
CA PHE A 179 11.59 -7.09 12.14
C PHE A 179 11.31 -7.53 13.59
N GLY A 180 11.11 -8.83 13.79
CA GLY A 180 10.83 -9.48 15.06
C GLY A 180 9.37 -9.40 15.53
N ALA A 181 8.46 -8.86 14.71
CA ALA A 181 7.01 -9.01 14.91
C ALA A 181 6.55 -10.47 14.73
N ARG A 182 7.33 -11.29 14.01
CA ARG A 182 7.01 -12.70 13.77
C ARG A 182 8.25 -13.55 13.66
N ARG A 183 8.08 -14.85 13.85
CA ARG A 183 9.09 -15.86 13.50
C ARG A 183 8.68 -16.52 12.18
N PRO A 184 9.53 -16.50 11.14
CA PRO A 184 9.16 -17.10 9.85
C PRO A 184 9.06 -18.62 9.97
N GLN A 185 8.14 -19.24 9.24
CA GLN A 185 8.08 -20.70 9.14
C GLN A 185 8.96 -21.13 7.97
N PHE A 186 10.20 -21.54 8.26
CA PHE A 186 11.10 -22.12 7.26
C PHE A 186 10.71 -23.56 6.93
N SER A 187 11.15 -24.04 5.77
CA SER A 187 10.89 -25.40 5.28
C SER A 187 11.40 -26.49 6.24
N HIS A 188 12.49 -26.23 6.97
CA HIS A 188 13.09 -27.17 7.91
C HIS A 188 13.75 -26.47 9.10
N PRO A 189 13.70 -27.02 10.34
CA PRO A 189 14.32 -26.40 11.53
C PRO A 189 15.83 -26.13 11.42
N ARG A 190 16.56 -26.90 10.59
CA ARG A 190 18.00 -26.70 10.35
C ARG A 190 18.32 -25.38 9.65
N VAL A 191 17.36 -24.80 8.93
CA VAL A 191 17.51 -23.52 8.21
C VAL A 191 17.91 -22.41 9.18
N TYR A 192 17.29 -22.36 10.36
CA TYR A 192 17.67 -21.40 11.41
C TYR A 192 19.16 -21.45 11.74
N GLY A 193 19.71 -22.66 11.91
CA GLY A 193 21.13 -22.84 12.21
C GLY A 193 22.05 -22.45 11.04
N GLN A 194 21.63 -22.71 9.79
CA GLN A 194 22.38 -22.32 8.60
C GLN A 194 22.43 -20.80 8.43
N VAL A 195 21.28 -20.13 8.57
CA VAL A 195 21.19 -18.67 8.48
C VAL A 195 21.99 -18.03 9.62
N PHE A 196 21.92 -18.58 10.84
CA PHE A 196 22.71 -18.10 11.97
C PHE A 196 24.22 -18.23 11.73
N ALA A 197 24.67 -19.39 11.23
CA ALA A 197 26.07 -19.60 10.87
C ALA A 197 26.55 -18.65 9.76
N ASN A 198 25.71 -18.37 8.77
CA ASN A 198 25.98 -17.36 7.75
C ASN A 198 26.15 -15.97 8.38
N CYS A 199 25.27 -15.57 9.30
CA CYS A 199 25.37 -14.29 10.01
C CYS A 199 26.69 -14.15 10.78
N LEU A 200 27.12 -15.19 11.50
CA LEU A 200 28.40 -15.18 12.22
C LEU A 200 29.59 -15.02 11.26
N ARG A 201 29.63 -15.79 10.18
CA ARG A 201 30.69 -15.68 9.17
C ARG A 201 30.74 -14.29 8.54
N TYR A 202 29.57 -13.72 8.22
CA TYR A 202 29.48 -12.38 7.64
C TYR A 202 29.86 -11.30 8.65
N ALA A 203 29.63 -11.52 9.95
CA ALA A 203 30.04 -10.59 11.00
C ALA A 203 31.57 -10.53 11.14
N GLU A 204 32.24 -11.68 11.00
CA GLU A 204 33.71 -11.72 10.96
C GLU A 204 34.28 -10.96 9.76
N TRP A 205 33.63 -11.08 8.59
CA TRP A 205 34.00 -10.31 7.40
C TRP A 205 33.78 -8.80 7.63
N ALA A 206 32.61 -8.41 8.14
CA ALA A 206 32.27 -7.00 8.37
C ALA A 206 33.27 -6.32 9.31
N ARG A 207 33.71 -7.03 10.35
CA ARG A 207 34.76 -6.57 11.26
C ARG A 207 36.11 -6.41 10.56
N LYS A 208 36.53 -7.37 9.74
CA LYS A 208 37.80 -7.28 8.98
C LYS A 208 37.79 -6.10 8.01
N GLU A 209 36.68 -5.90 7.33
CA GLU A 209 36.46 -4.79 6.38
C GLU A 209 36.05 -3.48 7.06
N GLN A 210 36.07 -3.42 8.39
CA GLN A 210 35.81 -2.19 9.13
C GLN A 210 34.44 -1.56 8.81
N SER A 211 33.45 -2.39 8.48
CA SER A 211 32.10 -1.97 8.10
C SER A 211 31.16 -1.98 9.31
N LEU A 212 31.01 -0.83 9.96
CA LEU A 212 30.16 -0.69 11.15
C LEU A 212 28.68 -0.94 10.85
N ILE A 213 28.21 -0.48 9.69
CA ILE A 213 26.82 -0.69 9.28
C ILE A 213 26.48 -2.17 9.12
N ALA A 214 27.37 -2.95 8.49
CA ALA A 214 27.18 -4.39 8.34
C ALA A 214 27.24 -5.08 9.72
N THR A 215 28.15 -4.65 10.59
CA THR A 215 28.24 -5.16 11.97
C THR A 215 26.92 -4.95 12.73
N VAL A 216 26.32 -3.75 12.72
CA VAL A 216 25.06 -3.52 13.43
C VAL A 216 23.87 -4.24 12.81
N GLN A 217 23.80 -4.33 11.48
CA GLN A 217 22.75 -5.07 10.79
C GLN A 217 22.82 -6.57 11.12
N LEU A 218 24.02 -7.14 11.17
CA LEU A 218 24.22 -8.55 11.53
C LEU A 218 23.97 -8.81 13.01
N ALA A 219 24.36 -7.90 13.90
CA ALA A 219 23.99 -7.96 15.32
C ALA A 219 22.46 -7.97 15.48
N PHE A 220 21.76 -7.14 14.70
CA PHE A 220 20.30 -7.14 14.65
C PHE A 220 19.76 -8.50 14.21
N CYS A 221 20.22 -9.02 13.07
CA CYS A 221 19.80 -10.32 12.54
C CYS A 221 20.08 -11.49 13.47
N LEU A 222 21.25 -11.54 14.13
CA LEU A 222 21.58 -12.60 15.08
C LEU A 222 20.59 -12.66 16.23
N ARG A 223 20.18 -11.50 16.76
CA ARG A 223 19.20 -11.41 17.85
C ARG A 223 17.76 -11.68 17.40
N LEU A 224 17.43 -11.44 16.12
CA LEU A 224 16.15 -11.88 15.56
C LEU A 224 16.04 -13.41 15.54
N ILE A 225 17.13 -14.09 15.16
CA ILE A 225 17.16 -15.56 15.06
C ILE A 225 17.22 -16.19 16.46
N ASP A 226 18.11 -15.67 17.31
CA ASP A 226 18.31 -16.11 18.69
C ASP A 226 18.20 -14.90 19.63
N PRO A 227 17.02 -14.69 20.24
CA PRO A 227 16.78 -13.60 21.18
C PRO A 227 17.62 -13.66 22.47
N ASP A 228 18.47 -14.66 22.67
CA ASP A 228 19.40 -14.76 23.80
C ASP A 228 20.87 -14.64 23.38
N HIS A 229 21.19 -14.57 22.07
CA HIS A 229 22.56 -14.41 21.59
C HIS A 229 23.24 -13.12 22.08
N ASP A 230 24.45 -13.23 22.62
CA ASP A 230 25.22 -12.09 23.13
C ASP A 230 25.85 -11.28 21.98
N ILE A 231 25.26 -10.12 21.72
CA ILE A 231 25.74 -9.15 20.73
C ILE A 231 26.57 -8.02 21.34
N ALA A 232 26.81 -8.03 22.66
CA ALA A 232 27.58 -6.98 23.33
C ALA A 232 28.99 -6.79 22.75
N PRO A 233 29.74 -7.84 22.36
CA PRO A 233 31.04 -7.68 21.72
C PRO A 233 30.97 -6.88 20.41
N MET A 234 29.94 -7.14 19.59
CA MET A 234 29.75 -6.43 18.31
C MET A 234 29.39 -4.97 18.55
N LEU A 235 28.51 -4.69 19.51
CA LEU A 235 28.14 -3.31 19.86
C LEU A 235 29.33 -2.55 20.48
N ALA A 236 30.19 -3.21 21.25
CA ALA A 236 31.39 -2.60 21.81
C ALA A 236 32.37 -2.10 20.72
N GLU A 237 32.39 -2.73 19.54
CA GLU A 237 33.16 -2.25 18.38
C GLU A 237 32.54 -0.99 17.74
N VAL A 238 31.23 -0.80 17.86
CA VAL A 238 30.48 0.30 17.23
C VAL A 238 30.45 1.55 18.11
N ILE A 239 30.25 1.37 19.42
CA ILE A 239 30.08 2.45 20.41
C ILE A 239 31.14 3.56 20.31
N PRO A 240 32.46 3.26 20.18
CA PRO A 240 33.49 4.29 20.14
C PRO A 240 33.42 5.23 18.92
N TYR A 241 32.69 4.84 17.87
CA TYR A 241 32.60 5.59 16.63
C TYR A 241 31.37 6.51 16.55
N GLN A 242 30.58 6.64 17.62
CA GLN A 242 29.56 7.69 17.67
C GLN A 242 30.22 9.07 17.54
N ARG A 243 29.83 9.82 16.52
CA ARG A 243 30.36 11.16 16.27
C ARG A 243 29.85 12.17 17.32
N PRO A 244 30.51 13.33 17.48
CA PRO A 244 30.08 14.35 18.43
C PRO A 244 28.62 14.82 18.23
N ASP A 245 28.18 14.91 16.97
CA ASP A 245 26.82 15.27 16.56
C ASP A 245 25.76 14.21 16.91
N GLY A 246 26.18 13.02 17.37
CA GLY A 246 25.30 11.90 17.76
C GLY A 246 25.08 10.85 16.67
N SER A 247 25.54 11.10 15.44
CA SER A 247 25.42 10.18 14.31
C SER A 247 26.41 9.01 14.39
N PHE A 248 26.13 7.95 13.64
CA PHE A 248 27.03 6.81 13.47
C PHE A 248 27.51 6.73 12.01
N PRO A 249 28.80 6.52 11.74
CA PRO A 249 29.31 6.35 10.39
C PRO A 249 29.10 4.92 9.87
N ALA A 250 29.08 4.75 8.55
CA ALA A 250 28.98 3.43 7.92
C ALA A 250 30.26 2.58 8.08
N ARG A 251 31.43 3.21 8.26
CA ARG A 251 32.74 2.58 8.40
C ARG A 251 33.43 2.99 9.69
N SER A 252 34.33 2.14 10.19
CA SER A 252 35.12 2.43 11.38
C SER A 252 36.24 3.40 11.05
N ALA A 253 35.89 4.68 10.98
CA ALA A 253 36.81 5.79 10.81
C ALA A 253 36.46 6.85 11.85
N TYR A 254 37.45 7.26 12.64
CA TYR A 254 37.27 8.38 13.55
C TYR A 254 37.13 9.67 12.75
N SER A 255 36.04 10.41 12.97
CA SER A 255 35.84 11.75 12.44
C SER A 255 35.09 12.60 13.46
N THR A 256 35.40 13.90 13.44
CA THR A 256 34.69 14.92 14.24
C THR A 256 33.73 15.74 13.38
N GLU A 257 33.73 15.53 12.07
CA GLU A 257 32.87 16.24 11.13
C GLU A 257 31.42 15.78 11.30
N CYS A 258 30.48 16.72 11.23
CA CYS A 258 29.05 16.42 11.24
C CYS A 258 28.69 15.63 9.97
N GLN A 259 27.76 14.67 10.10
CA GLN A 259 27.21 13.98 8.92
C GLN A 259 25.97 14.71 8.44
N GLU A 260 25.87 14.87 7.12
CA GLU A 260 24.62 15.23 6.46
C GLU A 260 23.63 14.05 6.56
N LEU A 261 22.34 14.34 6.36
CA LEU A 261 21.27 13.34 6.47
C LEU A 261 21.54 12.16 5.53
N ASP A 262 21.82 12.43 4.26
CA ASP A 262 21.96 11.40 3.21
C ASP A 262 23.11 10.43 3.49
N ASP A 263 24.20 10.90 4.11
CA ASP A 263 25.37 10.08 4.45
C ASP A 263 25.18 9.28 5.75
N GLY A 264 24.53 9.90 6.75
CA GLY A 264 24.50 9.39 8.12
C GLY A 264 23.24 8.60 8.49
N VAL A 265 22.13 8.81 7.78
CA VAL A 265 20.81 8.34 8.22
C VAL A 265 20.72 6.84 8.38
N TRP A 266 21.23 6.09 7.41
CA TRP A 266 21.05 4.64 7.39
C TRP A 266 21.86 3.94 8.47
N ALA A 267 23.14 4.28 8.58
CA ALA A 267 24.02 3.75 9.62
C ALA A 267 23.54 4.14 11.03
N THR A 268 23.06 5.38 11.19
CA THR A 268 22.51 5.87 12.47
C THR A 268 21.23 5.14 12.85
N LEU A 269 20.27 5.00 11.93
CA LEU A 269 19.01 4.29 12.17
C LEU A 269 19.24 2.83 12.56
N MET A 270 20.08 2.10 11.81
CA MET A 270 20.34 0.69 12.09
C MET A 270 21.10 0.49 13.40
N THR A 271 22.02 1.40 13.74
CA THR A 271 22.69 1.36 15.04
C THR A 271 21.69 1.61 16.17
N VAL A 272 20.84 2.64 16.06
CA VAL A 272 19.80 2.93 17.06
C VAL A 272 18.85 1.73 17.22
N ALA A 273 18.44 1.10 16.12
CA ALA A 273 17.59 -0.09 16.14
C ALA A 273 18.27 -1.26 16.86
N ALA A 274 19.55 -1.53 16.58
CA ALA A 274 20.32 -2.59 17.24
C ALA A 274 20.51 -2.32 18.75
N LEU A 275 20.84 -1.08 19.13
CA LEU A 275 20.94 -0.66 20.53
C LEU A 275 19.60 -0.82 21.27
N HIS A 276 18.52 -0.42 20.62
CA HIS A 276 17.16 -0.54 21.17
C HIS A 276 16.78 -2.02 21.36
N MET A 277 17.03 -2.86 20.36
CA MET A 277 16.76 -4.29 20.44
C MET A 277 17.60 -4.99 21.52
N ALA A 278 18.87 -4.63 21.70
CA ALA A 278 19.70 -5.12 22.80
C ALA A 278 19.10 -4.78 24.17
N THR A 279 18.50 -3.59 24.26
CA THR A 279 17.92 -3.04 25.50
C THR A 279 16.53 -3.60 25.82
N TYR A 280 15.69 -3.84 24.80
CA TYR A 280 14.27 -4.18 24.95
C TYR A 280 13.98 -5.58 24.41
N ARG A 281 13.71 -6.55 25.31
CA ARG A 281 13.56 -7.98 24.99
C ARG A 281 12.19 -8.44 24.49
N ARG A 282 11.19 -7.56 24.37
CA ARG A 282 9.81 -7.97 24.02
C ARG A 282 9.25 -7.10 22.92
N TRP A 283 9.04 -7.71 21.76
CA TRP A 283 8.31 -7.13 20.64
C TRP A 283 7.01 -7.93 20.46
N ASN A 284 5.89 -7.22 20.34
CA ASN A 284 4.59 -7.85 20.19
C ASN A 284 4.36 -8.23 18.71
N GLY A 285 3.47 -9.19 18.50
CA GLY A 285 3.07 -9.60 17.15
C GLY A 285 2.34 -8.50 16.41
N ALA A 286 2.49 -8.49 15.08
CA ALA A 286 1.76 -7.58 14.21
C ALA A 286 0.24 -7.77 14.38
N GLU A 287 -0.50 -6.66 14.44
CA GLU A 287 -1.95 -6.69 14.31
C GLU A 287 -2.34 -7.19 12.92
N ALA A 288 -3.41 -7.99 12.85
CA ALA A 288 -3.92 -8.47 11.57
C ALA A 288 -4.39 -7.28 10.73
N ALA A 289 -3.87 -7.18 9.50
CA ALA A 289 -4.33 -6.16 8.56
C ALA A 289 -5.83 -6.36 8.29
N PRO A 290 -6.66 -5.32 8.37
CA PRO A 290 -8.07 -5.41 7.99
C PRO A 290 -8.18 -5.79 6.51
N THR A 291 -9.21 -6.54 6.16
CA THR A 291 -9.58 -6.78 4.76
C THR A 291 -10.01 -5.45 4.15
N SER A 292 -9.13 -4.84 3.35
CA SER A 292 -9.36 -3.55 2.72
C SER A 292 -10.06 -3.71 1.36
N GLN A 293 -11.05 -2.84 1.08
CA GLN A 293 -11.67 -2.65 -0.23
C GLN A 293 -11.24 -1.27 -0.81
N PRO A 294 -9.98 -1.12 -1.25
CA PRO A 294 -9.42 0.17 -1.65
C PRO A 294 -10.06 0.79 -2.89
N LEU A 295 -10.57 -0.01 -3.84
CA LEU A 295 -11.27 0.53 -5.02
C LEU A 295 -12.59 1.19 -4.59
N HIS A 296 -13.36 0.54 -3.72
CA HIS A 296 -14.52 1.17 -3.08
C HIS A 296 -14.13 2.40 -2.27
N GLY A 297 -13.06 2.35 -1.46
CA GLY A 297 -12.59 3.49 -0.69
C GLY A 297 -12.27 4.72 -1.57
N CYS A 298 -11.58 4.51 -2.70
CA CYS A 298 -11.30 5.60 -3.64
C CYS A 298 -12.57 6.16 -4.29
N ARG A 299 -13.53 5.29 -4.66
CA ARG A 299 -14.85 5.71 -5.19
C ARG A 299 -15.59 6.55 -4.16
N ASP A 300 -15.58 6.16 -2.89
CA ASP A 300 -16.32 6.83 -1.83
C ASP A 300 -15.74 8.22 -1.53
N MET A 301 -14.41 8.33 -1.53
CA MET A 301 -13.72 9.62 -1.46
C MET A 301 -14.11 10.53 -2.63
N ALA A 302 -14.09 10.01 -3.86
CA ALA A 302 -14.51 10.78 -5.04
C ALA A 302 -15.98 11.22 -4.95
N ALA A 303 -16.88 10.33 -4.51
CA ALA A 303 -18.28 10.65 -4.32
C ALA A 303 -18.49 11.76 -3.29
N ALA A 304 -17.81 11.70 -2.14
CA ALA A 304 -17.89 12.74 -1.12
C ALA A 304 -17.48 14.12 -1.66
N ILE A 305 -16.43 14.18 -2.49
CA ILE A 305 -15.99 15.42 -3.15
C ILE A 305 -17.06 15.94 -4.11
N VAL A 306 -17.60 15.09 -4.99
CA VAL A 306 -18.65 15.48 -5.94
C VAL A 306 -19.90 15.95 -5.21
N VAL A 307 -20.30 15.27 -4.13
CA VAL A 307 -21.45 15.65 -3.28
C VAL A 307 -21.23 17.01 -2.64
N SER A 308 -20.05 17.27 -2.06
CA SER A 308 -19.73 18.56 -1.43
C SER A 308 -19.77 19.74 -2.40
N ARG A 309 -19.68 19.48 -3.71
CA ARG A 309 -19.75 20.46 -4.80
C ARG A 309 -21.11 20.45 -5.52
N GLY A 310 -22.04 19.62 -5.06
CA GLY A 310 -23.29 19.24 -5.75
C GLY A 310 -24.44 20.25 -5.65
N ASP A 311 -24.21 21.46 -5.14
CA ASP A 311 -25.26 22.48 -4.96
C ASP A 311 -26.03 22.82 -6.25
N ASN A 312 -25.44 22.53 -7.42
CA ASN A 312 -26.02 22.82 -8.75
C ASN A 312 -26.64 21.59 -9.45
N LEU A 313 -26.80 20.44 -8.78
CA LEU A 313 -27.32 19.21 -9.39
C LEU A 313 -28.68 19.40 -10.08
N ARG A 314 -29.56 20.25 -9.53
CA ARG A 314 -30.91 20.48 -10.08
C ARG A 314 -30.92 21.34 -11.35
N GLU A 315 -29.84 22.08 -11.60
CA GLU A 315 -29.70 22.98 -12.75
C GLU A 315 -29.24 22.24 -14.01
N LEU A 316 -28.72 21.02 -13.85
CA LEU A 316 -28.28 20.20 -14.97
C LEU A 316 -29.45 19.76 -15.87
N PRO A 317 -29.21 19.57 -17.18
CA PRO A 317 -30.17 18.94 -18.07
C PRO A 317 -30.62 17.57 -17.53
N LYS A 318 -31.88 17.20 -17.77
CA LYS A 318 -32.46 15.94 -17.26
C LYS A 318 -31.58 14.69 -17.51
N PRO A 319 -31.01 14.48 -18.72
CA PRO A 319 -30.16 13.30 -18.96
C PRO A 319 -28.95 13.24 -18.03
N ASP A 320 -28.32 14.38 -17.78
CA ASP A 320 -27.13 14.46 -16.92
C ASP A 320 -27.50 14.30 -15.45
N ARG A 321 -28.64 14.87 -15.02
CA ARG A 321 -29.19 14.64 -13.68
C ARG A 321 -29.46 13.17 -13.42
N LEU A 322 -30.05 12.47 -14.38
CA LEU A 322 -30.34 11.04 -14.27
C LEU A 322 -29.07 10.21 -14.13
N ARG A 323 -28.06 10.48 -14.96
CA ARG A 323 -26.76 9.78 -14.88
C ARG A 323 -26.06 10.06 -13.56
N MET A 324 -26.01 11.33 -13.15
CA MET A 324 -25.39 11.74 -11.90
C MET A 324 -26.11 11.14 -10.68
N ALA A 325 -27.45 11.16 -10.66
CA ALA A 325 -28.23 10.54 -9.60
C ALA A 325 -28.01 9.03 -9.53
N ALA A 326 -27.95 8.33 -10.67
CA ALA A 326 -27.64 6.91 -10.71
C ALA A 326 -26.25 6.62 -10.14
N THR A 327 -25.23 7.35 -10.59
CA THR A 327 -23.84 7.20 -10.15
C THR A 327 -23.66 7.50 -8.66
N LEU A 328 -24.22 8.61 -8.17
CA LEU A 328 -24.14 8.99 -6.75
C LEU A 328 -24.92 8.03 -5.86
N SER A 329 -26.09 7.53 -6.30
CA SER A 329 -26.84 6.51 -5.55
C SER A 329 -26.05 5.21 -5.44
N CYS A 330 -25.31 4.82 -6.48
CA CYS A 330 -24.44 3.64 -6.44
C CYS A 330 -23.23 3.82 -5.51
N ALA A 331 -22.65 5.02 -5.48
CA ALA A 331 -21.45 5.29 -4.69
C ALA A 331 -21.76 5.52 -3.21
N THR A 332 -22.84 6.24 -2.90
CA THR A 332 -23.18 6.67 -1.52
C THR A 332 -24.26 5.82 -0.86
N GLY A 333 -25.07 5.10 -1.65
CA GLY A 333 -26.25 4.39 -1.16
C GLY A 333 -27.46 5.29 -0.85
N GLU A 334 -27.37 6.59 -1.04
CA GLU A 334 -28.46 7.55 -0.80
C GLU A 334 -29.39 7.70 -2.01
N ASP A 335 -30.61 8.24 -1.79
CA ASP A 335 -31.60 8.47 -2.85
C ASP A 335 -31.33 9.77 -3.64
N TRP A 336 -30.30 9.74 -4.47
CA TRP A 336 -29.95 10.90 -5.30
C TRP A 336 -30.96 11.19 -6.41
N PHE A 337 -31.82 10.23 -6.76
CA PHE A 337 -32.91 10.47 -7.72
C PHE A 337 -33.93 11.46 -7.15
N SER A 338 -34.32 11.26 -5.89
CA SER A 338 -35.19 12.18 -5.17
C SER A 338 -34.51 13.53 -4.94
N LEU A 339 -33.24 13.54 -4.50
CA LEU A 339 -32.49 14.78 -4.23
C LEU A 339 -32.32 15.65 -5.50
N ALA A 340 -32.07 15.03 -6.65
CA ALA A 340 -31.96 15.69 -7.95
C ALA A 340 -33.31 16.19 -8.52
N GLY A 341 -34.43 15.94 -7.83
CA GLY A 341 -35.76 16.39 -8.23
C GLY A 341 -36.31 15.65 -9.46
N LEU A 342 -36.02 14.34 -9.56
CA LEU A 342 -36.46 13.51 -10.69
C LEU A 342 -37.81 12.81 -10.46
N ALA A 343 -38.39 12.95 -9.26
CA ALA A 343 -39.68 12.38 -8.91
C ALA A 343 -40.79 12.81 -9.88
N GLY A 344 -41.56 11.84 -10.39
CA GLY A 344 -42.69 12.07 -11.29
C GLY A 344 -42.32 12.50 -12.72
N GLN A 345 -41.03 12.57 -13.07
CA GLN A 345 -40.63 12.88 -14.43
C GLN A 345 -40.82 11.67 -15.37
N LYS A 346 -41.41 11.90 -16.54
CA LYS A 346 -41.60 10.85 -17.56
C LYS A 346 -40.26 10.34 -18.08
N ILE A 347 -39.97 9.05 -17.89
CA ILE A 347 -38.73 8.40 -18.34
C ILE A 347 -38.90 7.81 -19.74
N GLN A 348 -37.88 8.01 -20.60
CA GLN A 348 -37.84 7.47 -21.96
C GLN A 348 -36.92 6.25 -22.06
N ALA A 349 -37.04 5.49 -23.15
CA ALA A 349 -36.17 4.34 -23.44
C ALA A 349 -34.67 4.70 -23.38
N ARG A 350 -34.28 5.84 -23.97
CA ARG A 350 -32.89 6.33 -23.94
C ARG A 350 -32.38 6.64 -22.52
N ASP A 351 -33.26 7.09 -21.64
CA ASP A 351 -32.93 7.42 -20.26
C ASP A 351 -32.61 6.11 -19.49
N ILE A 352 -33.43 5.08 -19.68
CA ILE A 352 -33.19 3.74 -19.10
C ILE A 352 -31.90 3.12 -19.61
N LEU A 353 -31.66 3.16 -20.92
CA LEU A 353 -30.43 2.64 -21.51
C LEU A 353 -29.18 3.35 -20.98
N ALA A 354 -29.29 4.63 -20.64
CA ALA A 354 -28.18 5.41 -20.08
C ALA A 354 -27.88 5.10 -18.61
N ILE A 355 -28.89 4.77 -17.79
CA ILE A 355 -28.71 4.57 -16.34
C ILE A 355 -28.65 3.10 -15.91
N ALA A 356 -29.22 2.17 -16.69
CA ALA A 356 -29.23 0.76 -16.31
C ALA A 356 -27.83 0.16 -16.11
N PRO A 357 -26.84 0.41 -16.99
CA PRO A 357 -25.48 -0.11 -16.78
C PRO A 357 -24.82 0.46 -15.52
N LEU A 358 -25.13 1.70 -15.14
CA LEU A 358 -24.54 2.39 -13.99
C LEU A 358 -24.99 1.77 -12.65
N MET A 359 -26.18 1.17 -12.63
CA MET A 359 -26.80 0.62 -11.42
C MET A 359 -26.76 -0.89 -11.33
N PHE A 360 -26.18 -1.56 -12.32
CA PHE A 360 -26.11 -3.02 -12.30
C PHE A 360 -25.30 -3.49 -11.10
N GLY A 361 -25.86 -4.45 -10.36
CA GLY A 361 -25.25 -4.97 -9.14
C GLY A 361 -25.45 -4.13 -7.88
N SER A 362 -25.93 -2.88 -7.97
CA SER A 362 -26.33 -2.08 -6.79
C SER A 362 -27.82 -2.24 -6.52
N PHE A 363 -28.17 -2.99 -5.46
CA PHE A 363 -29.57 -3.18 -5.09
C PHE A 363 -30.22 -1.87 -4.63
N THR A 364 -29.52 -1.12 -3.78
CA THR A 364 -30.01 0.11 -3.16
C THR A 364 -30.30 1.19 -4.22
N ALA A 365 -29.36 1.47 -5.12
CA ALA A 365 -29.54 2.46 -6.18
C ALA A 365 -30.69 2.09 -7.13
N ALA A 366 -30.77 0.82 -7.56
CA ALA A 366 -31.85 0.36 -8.43
C ALA A 366 -33.23 0.46 -7.75
N ARG A 367 -33.30 0.23 -6.43
CA ARG A 367 -34.52 0.41 -5.64
C ARG A 367 -34.95 1.89 -5.61
N HIS A 368 -34.02 2.81 -5.35
CA HIS A 368 -34.29 4.24 -5.37
C HIS A 368 -34.77 4.71 -6.74
N ALA A 369 -34.11 4.28 -7.82
CA ALA A 369 -34.53 4.58 -9.18
C ALA A 369 -35.95 4.08 -9.47
N ARG A 370 -36.27 2.82 -9.14
CA ARG A 370 -37.62 2.26 -9.35
C ARG A 370 -38.69 3.05 -8.60
N SER A 371 -38.41 3.42 -7.36
CA SER A 371 -39.35 4.14 -6.49
C SER A 371 -39.55 5.59 -6.95
N CYS A 372 -38.47 6.31 -7.22
CA CYS A 372 -38.53 7.74 -7.56
C CYS A 372 -39.06 7.96 -8.98
N LEU A 373 -38.73 7.07 -9.92
CA LEU A 373 -39.07 7.22 -11.35
C LEU A 373 -40.31 6.41 -11.77
N ASP A 374 -40.96 5.73 -10.84
CA ASP A 374 -42.15 4.89 -11.07
C ASP A 374 -41.98 3.83 -12.19
N LEU A 375 -40.81 3.19 -12.20
CA LEU A 375 -40.46 2.21 -13.26
C LEU A 375 -41.30 0.92 -13.19
N GLY A 376 -41.97 0.67 -12.08
CA GLY A 376 -42.86 -0.48 -11.90
C GLY A 376 -44.18 -0.33 -12.67
N ALA A 377 -44.75 0.88 -12.71
CA ALA A 377 -45.99 1.16 -13.42
C ALA A 377 -45.77 1.64 -14.87
N ALA A 378 -44.65 2.32 -15.14
CA ALA A 378 -44.41 3.02 -16.41
C ALA A 378 -43.10 2.63 -17.10
N TRP A 379 -42.82 1.32 -17.25
CA TRP A 379 -41.63 0.85 -17.97
C TRP A 379 -41.70 1.21 -19.47
N PRO A 380 -40.70 1.90 -20.05
CA PRO A 380 -40.73 2.28 -21.46
C PRO A 380 -40.58 1.07 -22.38
N ALA A 381 -41.18 1.14 -23.57
CA ALA A 381 -41.02 0.11 -24.60
C ALA A 381 -39.55 0.06 -25.05
N LEU A 382 -38.89 -1.08 -24.81
CA LEU A 382 -37.48 -1.34 -25.13
C LEU A 382 -37.38 -2.60 -25.97
N ASN A 383 -36.56 -2.57 -27.02
CA ASN A 383 -36.25 -3.77 -27.80
C ASN A 383 -35.15 -4.59 -27.10
N HIS A 384 -35.57 -5.38 -26.12
CA HIS A 384 -34.65 -6.16 -25.27
C HIS A 384 -33.81 -7.18 -26.06
N ALA A 385 -34.36 -7.73 -27.16
CA ALA A 385 -33.72 -8.80 -27.95
C ALA A 385 -32.50 -8.34 -28.75
N GLU A 386 -32.40 -7.05 -29.06
CA GLU A 386 -31.28 -6.47 -29.83
C GLU A 386 -30.12 -5.99 -28.93
N GLN A 387 -30.29 -6.03 -27.60
CA GLN A 387 -29.27 -5.57 -26.68
C GLN A 387 -28.22 -6.65 -26.43
N PRO A 388 -26.93 -6.28 -26.24
CA PRO A 388 -25.91 -7.25 -25.88
C PRO A 388 -26.20 -7.88 -24.50
N PRO A 389 -25.70 -9.10 -24.21
CA PRO A 389 -26.06 -9.86 -23.01
C PRO A 389 -25.89 -9.09 -21.68
N HIS A 390 -24.80 -8.34 -21.54
CA HIS A 390 -24.54 -7.53 -20.34
C HIS A 390 -25.57 -6.40 -20.15
N MET A 391 -26.03 -5.78 -21.25
CA MET A 391 -27.07 -4.76 -21.22
C MET A 391 -28.44 -5.35 -20.88
N GLN A 392 -28.75 -6.55 -21.41
CA GLN A 392 -29.98 -7.27 -21.02
C GLN A 392 -30.00 -7.57 -19.51
N ALA A 393 -28.87 -8.02 -18.96
CA ALA A 393 -28.71 -8.23 -17.52
C ALA A 393 -28.91 -6.93 -16.73
N ALA A 394 -28.31 -5.81 -17.17
CA ALA A 394 -28.48 -4.49 -16.58
C ALA A 394 -29.94 -4.01 -16.56
N LEU A 395 -30.66 -4.17 -17.68
CA LEU A 395 -32.07 -3.83 -17.79
C LEU A 395 -32.95 -4.69 -16.88
N ASN A 396 -32.70 -6.00 -16.85
CA ASN A 396 -33.44 -6.92 -15.97
C ASN A 396 -33.20 -6.60 -14.49
N TRP A 397 -31.97 -6.26 -14.11
CA TRP A 397 -31.63 -5.83 -12.76
C TRP A 397 -32.37 -4.56 -12.34
N LEU A 398 -32.33 -3.52 -13.18
CA LEU A 398 -33.03 -2.27 -12.90
C LEU A 398 -34.54 -2.49 -12.77
N ARG A 399 -35.11 -3.36 -13.61
CA ARG A 399 -36.52 -3.74 -13.55
C ARG A 399 -36.87 -4.56 -12.29
N GLY A 400 -35.89 -5.14 -11.60
CA GLY A 400 -36.12 -6.07 -10.49
C GLY A 400 -36.54 -7.47 -10.94
N SER A 401 -36.22 -7.84 -12.18
CA SER A 401 -36.43 -9.17 -12.75
C SER A 401 -35.25 -10.09 -12.43
N ALA A 402 -35.45 -11.41 -12.55
CA ALA A 402 -34.36 -12.38 -12.37
C ALA A 402 -33.22 -12.10 -13.36
N VAL A 403 -31.99 -12.11 -12.87
CA VAL A 403 -30.77 -11.93 -13.67
C VAL A 403 -29.99 -13.24 -13.67
N THR A 404 -29.79 -13.80 -14.85
CA THR A 404 -28.89 -14.95 -15.03
C THR A 404 -27.52 -14.40 -15.44
N LEU A 405 -26.53 -14.56 -14.57
CA LEU A 405 -25.14 -14.28 -14.93
C LEU A 405 -24.64 -15.36 -15.91
N GLY A 406 -23.86 -14.94 -16.90
CA GLY A 406 -23.22 -15.81 -17.87
C GLY A 406 -22.15 -16.71 -17.22
N ALA A 407 -21.52 -17.56 -18.04
CA ALA A 407 -20.40 -18.39 -17.59
C ALA A 407 -19.21 -17.54 -17.11
N ALA A 408 -18.17 -18.20 -16.62
CA ALA A 408 -16.89 -17.57 -16.33
C ALA A 408 -16.37 -16.81 -17.57
N ALA A 409 -15.64 -15.72 -17.34
CA ALA A 409 -14.99 -14.96 -18.41
C ALA A 409 -14.09 -15.89 -19.24
N ASP A 410 -14.24 -15.86 -20.57
CA ASP A 410 -13.47 -16.73 -21.45
C ASP A 410 -12.04 -16.18 -21.69
N ALA A 411 -11.15 -17.05 -22.18
CA ALA A 411 -9.76 -16.69 -22.39
C ALA A 411 -9.58 -15.59 -23.45
N ALA A 412 -10.47 -15.48 -24.43
CA ALA A 412 -10.39 -14.48 -25.49
C ALA A 412 -10.71 -13.07 -24.95
N MET A 413 -11.70 -12.97 -24.08
CA MET A 413 -12.04 -11.77 -23.35
C MET A 413 -10.88 -11.33 -22.45
N ILE A 414 -10.28 -12.26 -21.68
CA ILE A 414 -9.13 -11.95 -20.82
C ILE A 414 -7.93 -11.48 -21.66
N GLN A 415 -7.64 -12.11 -22.80
CA GLN A 415 -6.58 -11.66 -23.71
C GLN A 415 -6.83 -10.26 -24.27
N THR A 416 -8.08 -9.96 -24.67
CA THR A 416 -8.45 -8.63 -25.17
C THR A 416 -8.31 -7.57 -24.06
N TRP A 417 -8.73 -7.91 -22.84
CA TRP A 417 -8.63 -7.02 -21.69
C TRP A 417 -7.17 -6.77 -21.29
N ASP A 418 -6.33 -7.80 -21.29
CA ASP A 418 -4.89 -7.69 -21.03
C ASP A 418 -4.20 -6.83 -22.09
N ALA A 419 -4.56 -7.00 -23.37
CA ALA A 419 -4.04 -6.16 -24.46
C ALA A 419 -4.43 -4.69 -24.27
N ALA A 420 -5.68 -4.39 -23.94
CA ALA A 420 -6.15 -3.03 -23.66
C ALA A 420 -5.45 -2.42 -22.42
N ALA A 421 -5.23 -3.22 -21.38
CA ALA A 421 -4.52 -2.80 -20.18
C ALA A 421 -3.06 -2.43 -20.49
N ARG A 422 -2.36 -3.23 -21.30
CA ARG A 422 -0.95 -2.98 -21.69
C ARG A 422 -0.79 -1.84 -22.68
N SER A 423 -1.74 -1.65 -23.61
CA SER A 423 -1.69 -0.56 -24.58
C SER A 423 -2.15 0.78 -24.01
N GLY A 424 -2.67 0.80 -22.78
CA GLY A 424 -3.22 1.99 -22.16
C GLY A 424 -4.49 2.47 -22.85
N ASP A 425 -5.32 1.57 -23.41
CA ASP A 425 -6.60 1.88 -24.05
C ASP A 425 -7.74 1.86 -22.99
N PRO A 426 -8.17 3.03 -22.46
CA PRO A 426 -9.17 3.05 -21.40
C PRO A 426 -10.56 2.66 -21.91
N ALA A 427 -10.85 2.92 -23.20
CA ALA A 427 -12.16 2.61 -23.78
C ALA A 427 -12.33 1.09 -23.95
N GLY A 428 -11.31 0.43 -24.52
CA GLY A 428 -11.27 -1.03 -24.61
C GLY A 428 -11.30 -1.70 -23.23
N PHE A 429 -10.53 -1.17 -22.27
CA PHE A 429 -10.52 -1.69 -20.90
C PHE A 429 -11.91 -1.63 -20.24
N LEU A 430 -12.60 -0.50 -20.33
CA LEU A 430 -13.93 -0.33 -19.74
C LEU A 430 -15.00 -1.17 -20.45
N ALA A 431 -14.85 -1.39 -21.77
CA ALA A 431 -15.73 -2.30 -22.51
C ALA A 431 -15.60 -3.74 -21.98
N CYS A 432 -14.38 -4.20 -21.68
CA CYS A 432 -14.15 -5.48 -21.01
C CYS A 432 -14.73 -5.50 -19.60
N CYS A 433 -14.56 -4.44 -18.79
CA CYS A 433 -15.21 -4.35 -17.47
C CYS A 433 -16.74 -4.49 -17.57
N ALA A 434 -17.37 -3.82 -18.54
CA ALA A 434 -18.82 -3.87 -18.74
C ALA A 434 -19.31 -5.26 -19.16
N GLN A 435 -18.50 -6.04 -19.88
CA GLN A 435 -18.80 -7.45 -20.16
C GLN A 435 -18.59 -8.32 -18.93
N ALA A 436 -17.49 -8.08 -18.19
CA ALA A 436 -17.11 -8.82 -17.00
C ALA A 436 -18.17 -8.75 -15.90
N ILE A 437 -18.91 -7.63 -15.86
CA ILE A 437 -19.99 -7.43 -14.90
C ILE A 437 -21.03 -8.57 -14.93
N ALA A 438 -21.26 -9.16 -16.11
CA ALA A 438 -22.25 -10.21 -16.31
C ALA A 438 -21.68 -11.64 -16.15
N CYS A 439 -20.40 -11.79 -15.82
CA CYS A 439 -19.75 -13.09 -15.61
C CYS A 439 -19.90 -13.58 -14.17
N GLN A 440 -20.02 -14.90 -13.98
CA GLN A 440 -20.03 -15.50 -12.63
C GLN A 440 -18.68 -15.45 -11.93
N SER A 441 -17.58 -15.52 -12.68
CA SER A 441 -16.22 -15.44 -12.16
C SER A 441 -15.27 -14.87 -13.22
N ILE A 442 -14.22 -14.20 -12.73
CA ILE A 442 -13.21 -13.54 -13.56
C ILE A 442 -11.83 -13.88 -12.97
N GLN A 443 -10.91 -14.30 -13.83
CA GLN A 443 -9.50 -14.45 -13.46
C GLN A 443 -8.70 -13.33 -14.13
N THR A 444 -8.34 -12.32 -13.36
CA THR A 444 -7.61 -11.14 -13.88
C THR A 444 -6.10 -11.39 -13.86
N THR A 445 -5.41 -10.83 -14.86
CA THR A 445 -3.95 -10.78 -14.93
C THR A 445 -3.41 -9.61 -14.10
N PRO A 446 -2.11 -9.59 -13.76
CA PRO A 446 -1.47 -8.43 -13.12
C PRO A 446 -1.65 -7.14 -13.93
N ALA A 447 -1.52 -7.20 -15.26
CA ALA A 447 -1.68 -6.01 -16.10
C ALA A 447 -3.09 -5.41 -15.99
N ILE A 448 -4.13 -6.27 -15.96
CA ILE A 448 -5.52 -5.83 -15.78
C ILE A 448 -5.72 -5.15 -14.43
N ARG A 449 -5.16 -5.71 -13.34
CA ARG A 449 -5.26 -5.13 -11.99
C ARG A 449 -4.49 -3.81 -11.86
N ILE A 450 -3.28 -3.73 -12.40
CA ILE A 450 -2.49 -2.48 -12.44
C ILE A 450 -3.25 -1.39 -13.17
N ALA A 451 -3.81 -1.69 -14.35
CA ALA A 451 -4.59 -0.73 -15.13
C ALA A 451 -5.83 -0.23 -14.35
N ALA A 452 -6.56 -1.12 -13.66
CA ALA A 452 -7.67 -0.74 -12.79
C ALA A 452 -7.23 0.23 -11.69
N CYS A 453 -6.15 -0.10 -10.95
CA CYS A 453 -5.63 0.74 -9.87
C CYS A 453 -5.17 2.12 -10.39
N ARG A 454 -4.44 2.14 -11.52
CA ARG A 454 -4.00 3.39 -12.16
C ARG A 454 -5.17 4.26 -12.59
N MET A 455 -6.20 3.68 -13.20
CA MET A 455 -7.40 4.40 -13.59
C MET A 455 -8.13 5.02 -12.38
N MET A 456 -8.26 4.27 -11.28
CA MET A 456 -8.89 4.76 -10.05
C MET A 456 -8.14 5.94 -9.44
N LEU A 457 -6.80 5.84 -9.34
CA LEU A 457 -5.97 6.91 -8.79
C LEU A 457 -5.98 8.17 -9.68
N ARG A 458 -5.94 8.00 -11.01
CA ARG A 458 -6.02 9.11 -11.97
C ARG A 458 -7.39 9.79 -11.94
N ASP A 459 -8.47 9.01 -11.88
CA ASP A 459 -9.84 9.54 -11.84
C ASP A 459 -10.11 10.28 -10.51
N LEU A 460 -9.64 9.74 -9.37
CA LEU A 460 -9.74 10.43 -8.08
C LEU A 460 -8.96 11.75 -8.08
N ALA A 461 -7.71 11.75 -8.56
CA ALA A 461 -6.88 12.95 -8.62
C ALA A 461 -7.52 14.06 -9.48
N ALA A 462 -8.08 13.70 -10.65
CA ALA A 462 -8.78 14.65 -11.51
C ALA A 462 -10.02 15.26 -10.83
N ILE A 463 -10.75 14.47 -10.03
CA ILE A 463 -11.88 14.96 -9.23
C ILE A 463 -11.38 15.87 -8.10
N GLU A 464 -10.33 15.49 -7.37
CA GLU A 464 -9.73 16.30 -6.30
C GLU A 464 -9.32 17.69 -6.81
N ASP A 465 -8.58 17.75 -7.92
CA ASP A 465 -8.03 18.97 -8.52
C ASP A 465 -9.11 19.94 -9.06
N ALA A 466 -10.37 19.50 -9.16
CA ALA A 466 -11.53 20.32 -9.54
C ALA A 466 -11.42 21.02 -10.91
N THR A 467 -10.60 20.49 -11.81
CA THR A 467 -10.32 21.13 -13.11
C THR A 467 -11.43 20.92 -14.15
N GLU A 468 -12.36 20.00 -13.88
CA GLU A 468 -13.33 19.51 -14.86
C GLU A 468 -14.79 19.81 -14.50
N SER A 469 -15.67 19.73 -15.50
CA SER A 469 -17.11 19.95 -15.32
C SER A 469 -17.74 18.86 -14.44
N LEU A 470 -18.91 19.14 -13.84
CA LEU A 470 -19.67 18.13 -13.09
C LEU A 470 -20.05 16.90 -13.95
N GLN A 471 -20.21 17.09 -15.28
CA GLN A 471 -20.49 15.98 -16.19
C GLN A 471 -19.28 15.04 -16.32
N ASP A 472 -18.08 15.60 -16.43
CA ASP A 472 -16.85 14.82 -16.50
C ASP A 472 -16.60 14.08 -15.19
N GLN A 473 -16.76 14.77 -14.05
CA GLN A 473 -16.68 14.17 -12.72
C GLN A 473 -17.67 13.01 -12.54
N SER A 474 -18.91 13.17 -13.04
CA SER A 474 -19.91 12.09 -13.07
C SER A 474 -19.44 10.88 -13.87
N ALA A 475 -18.88 11.12 -15.06
CA ALA A 475 -18.37 10.06 -15.93
C ALA A 475 -17.19 9.33 -15.28
N ARG A 476 -16.28 10.04 -14.59
CA ARG A 476 -15.19 9.44 -13.81
C ARG A 476 -15.72 8.58 -12.67
N LEU A 477 -16.63 9.11 -11.86
CA LEU A 477 -17.21 8.38 -10.74
C LEU A 477 -18.00 7.13 -11.19
N ALA A 478 -18.65 7.19 -12.35
CA ALA A 478 -19.30 6.03 -12.97
C ALA A 478 -18.29 4.94 -13.35
N ARG A 479 -17.15 5.31 -13.95
CA ARG A 479 -16.06 4.36 -14.24
C ARG A 479 -15.50 3.74 -12.96
N MET A 480 -15.25 4.57 -11.95
CA MET A 480 -14.75 4.10 -10.66
C MET A 480 -15.70 3.11 -10.00
N SER A 481 -17.01 3.36 -10.09
CA SER A 481 -18.03 2.45 -9.57
C SER A 481 -18.05 1.11 -10.30
N LEU A 482 -17.91 1.13 -11.63
CA LEU A 482 -17.81 -0.09 -12.44
C LEU A 482 -16.55 -0.89 -12.08
N ILE A 483 -15.39 -0.24 -12.00
CA ILE A 483 -14.13 -0.89 -11.65
C ILE A 483 -14.19 -1.50 -10.24
N ALA A 484 -14.64 -0.74 -9.24
CA ALA A 484 -14.76 -1.26 -7.87
C ALA A 484 -15.65 -2.50 -7.83
N TRP A 485 -16.81 -2.48 -8.51
CA TRP A 485 -17.72 -3.62 -8.53
C TRP A 485 -17.12 -4.87 -9.19
N VAL A 486 -16.43 -4.70 -10.33
CA VAL A 486 -15.87 -5.83 -11.09
C VAL A 486 -14.76 -6.54 -10.32
N PHE A 487 -13.97 -5.80 -9.52
CA PHE A 487 -12.78 -6.34 -8.84
C PHE A 487 -13.01 -6.66 -7.36
N GLU A 488 -13.87 -5.93 -6.65
CA GLU A 488 -14.15 -6.11 -5.21
C GLU A 488 -15.58 -6.62 -4.93
N GLY A 489 -16.47 -6.61 -5.92
CA GLY A 489 -17.87 -7.00 -5.77
C GLY A 489 -18.73 -5.90 -5.15
N ASP A 490 -19.76 -6.29 -4.40
CA ASP A 490 -20.55 -5.33 -3.62
C ASP A 490 -20.05 -5.31 -2.18
N SER A 491 -19.53 -4.17 -1.73
CA SER A 491 -19.18 -3.87 -0.33
C SER A 491 -20.26 -4.25 0.70
N THR A 492 -21.54 -4.33 0.28
CA THR A 492 -22.67 -4.69 1.15
C THR A 492 -22.96 -6.19 1.22
N ARG A 493 -22.12 -7.07 0.63
CA ARG A 493 -22.18 -8.53 0.85
C ARG A 493 -21.66 -8.94 2.24
N ALA A 494 -22.27 -8.39 3.27
CA ALA A 494 -22.36 -8.99 4.59
C ALA A 494 -23.84 -9.30 4.89
N ARG A 495 -24.40 -10.26 4.14
CA ARG A 495 -25.38 -11.29 4.59
C ARG A 495 -25.99 -11.98 3.37
N PRO A 496 -25.96 -13.32 3.30
CA PRO A 496 -26.80 -14.06 2.37
C PRO A 496 -28.26 -13.93 2.80
N ILE A 497 -29.17 -13.87 1.83
CA ILE A 497 -30.54 -14.37 2.01
C ILE A 497 -30.60 -15.70 1.27
#